data_AF-A0A2D9QX91-F1
#
_entry.id   AF-A0A2D9QX91-F1
#
_cell.length_a   1.000
_cell.length_b   1.000
_cell.length_c   1.000
_cell.angle_alpha   90.00
_cell.angle_beta   90.00
_cell.angle_gamma   90.00
#
_symmetry.space_group_name_H-M   'P 1'
#
loop_
_entity.id
_entity.type
_entity.pdbx_description
1 polymer ?
#
loop_
_entity_poly.entity_id
_entity_poly.type
_entity_poly.pdbx_seq_one_letter_code
_entity_poly.pdbx_strand_id
1 'polypeptide(L)'
;MKRVHSCPHRILIAIRFLIPFFCLFLLFFSLGTWCFGDSEFQSVVLLIDTSKSMDITDTRQLRWTSVKVLINRLQIDQWICVMGFTDSVLPIIEPTRIGGNIEQKANLERKLAISINGKEKKDGILGQALFRAEKTFQSMPSSKPQALILMTDSKAEFTRKQWNQFLKNSSGRKSFVLTNYQDKSISVSNSQKRPHNNLLTAFLYAVNDIDGYQFYDQKKILSKQHIFLYDPKIENLELQFTSSQKGKSEIKIKDSQGNHIFPYFKTSHCASYWIPQPALGYWQVSLGNHNQVELLAFKKEKPNMSIGHLEFEPPPLSYEPGREIDLQIRLAEGKYSFNQIYGRALWRGVE
;
A
#
# COMPACT_ATOMS: atom_id res chain seq x y z
N MET A 1 5.51 -67.84 -16.28
CA MET A 1 5.64 -66.38 -16.53
C MET A 1 4.41 -65.87 -17.27
N LYS A 2 3.51 -65.12 -16.62
CA LYS A 2 2.40 -64.43 -17.29
C LYS A 2 2.81 -62.97 -17.52
N ARG A 3 3.01 -62.57 -18.78
CA ARG A 3 3.24 -61.16 -19.16
C ARG A 3 1.89 -60.42 -19.10
N VAL A 4 1.82 -59.39 -18.27
CA VAL A 4 0.73 -58.43 -18.28
C VAL A 4 1.05 -57.37 -19.34
N HIS A 5 0.27 -57.32 -20.40
CA HIS A 5 0.31 -56.20 -21.36
C HIS A 5 -0.35 -54.98 -20.74
N SER A 6 0.42 -53.92 -20.49
CA SER A 6 -0.13 -52.61 -20.14
C SER A 6 -0.77 -52.02 -21.39
N CYS A 7 -2.08 -51.77 -21.33
CA CYS A 7 -2.84 -51.26 -22.44
C CYS A 7 -2.65 -49.72 -22.52
N PRO A 8 -1.99 -49.18 -23.57
CA PRO A 8 -1.70 -47.74 -23.68
C PRO A 8 -2.96 -46.87 -23.74
N HIS A 9 -4.11 -47.49 -24.04
CA HIS A 9 -5.41 -46.81 -24.12
C HIS A 9 -5.92 -46.27 -22.78
N ARG A 10 -5.58 -46.92 -21.65
CA ARG A 10 -6.02 -46.47 -20.31
C ARG A 10 -5.19 -45.30 -19.78
N ILE A 11 -3.91 -45.23 -20.15
CA ILE A 11 -3.02 -44.11 -19.80
C ILE A 11 -3.43 -42.85 -20.57
N LEU A 12 -3.77 -42.99 -21.86
CA LEU A 12 -4.21 -41.87 -22.69
C LEU A 12 -5.52 -41.24 -22.20
N ILE A 13 -6.44 -42.05 -21.67
CA ILE A 13 -7.71 -41.59 -21.09
C ILE A 13 -7.45 -40.85 -19.78
N ALA A 14 -6.61 -41.39 -18.88
CA ALA A 14 -6.28 -40.74 -17.62
C ALA A 14 -5.62 -39.36 -17.83
N ILE A 15 -4.71 -39.24 -18.81
CA ILE A 15 -4.05 -37.97 -19.16
C ILE A 15 -5.08 -36.95 -19.72
N ARG A 16 -6.04 -37.38 -20.55
CA ARG A 16 -7.11 -36.51 -21.07
C ARG A 16 -8.03 -35.94 -19.99
N PHE A 17 -8.19 -36.61 -18.86
CA PHE A 17 -8.99 -36.10 -17.73
C PHE A 17 -8.16 -35.28 -16.73
N LEU A 18 -6.87 -35.60 -16.55
CA LEU A 18 -5.97 -34.90 -15.63
C LEU A 18 -5.53 -33.52 -16.15
N ILE A 19 -5.27 -33.38 -17.45
CA ILE A 19 -4.85 -32.11 -18.05
C ILE A 19 -5.89 -31.00 -17.84
N PRO A 20 -7.18 -31.15 -18.18
CA PRO A 20 -8.16 -30.09 -17.96
C PRO A 20 -8.36 -29.77 -16.48
N PHE A 21 -8.26 -30.75 -15.58
CA PHE A 21 -8.29 -30.51 -14.13
C PHE A 21 -7.06 -29.72 -13.65
N PHE A 22 -5.88 -30.04 -14.17
CA PHE A 22 -4.64 -29.31 -13.87
C PHE A 22 -4.67 -27.90 -14.46
N CYS A 23 -5.22 -27.71 -15.66
CA CYS A 23 -5.43 -26.39 -16.27
C CYS A 23 -6.45 -25.56 -15.49
N LEU A 24 -7.56 -26.15 -15.02
CA LEU A 24 -8.51 -25.49 -14.12
C LEU A 24 -7.86 -25.13 -12.79
N PHE A 25 -7.09 -26.04 -12.20
CA PHE A 25 -6.35 -25.80 -10.96
C PHE A 25 -5.32 -24.67 -11.13
N LEU A 26 -4.58 -24.63 -12.23
CA LEU A 26 -3.67 -23.55 -12.58
C LEU A 26 -4.39 -22.22 -12.83
N LEU A 27 -5.56 -22.24 -13.48
CA LEU A 27 -6.43 -21.06 -13.66
C LEU A 27 -6.95 -20.52 -12.32
N PHE A 28 -7.35 -21.39 -11.40
CA PHE A 28 -7.76 -20.99 -10.05
C PHE A 28 -6.57 -20.46 -9.23
N PHE A 29 -5.37 -21.04 -9.38
CA PHE A 29 -4.16 -20.54 -8.72
C PHE A 29 -3.67 -19.21 -9.31
N SER A 30 -3.78 -19.02 -10.64
CA SER A 30 -3.42 -17.75 -11.28
C SER A 30 -4.41 -16.64 -10.96
N LEU A 31 -5.70 -16.97 -10.82
CA LEU A 31 -6.70 -16.01 -10.34
C LEU A 31 -6.47 -15.67 -8.86
N GLY A 32 -6.16 -16.66 -8.01
CA GLY A 32 -5.89 -16.45 -6.58
C GLY A 32 -4.69 -15.51 -6.30
N THR A 33 -3.67 -15.51 -7.17
CA THR A 33 -2.53 -14.58 -7.07
C THR A 33 -2.75 -13.25 -7.78
N TRP A 34 -3.70 -13.16 -8.72
CA TRP A 34 -4.00 -11.92 -9.46
C TRP A 34 -5.14 -11.10 -8.85
N CYS A 35 -5.88 -11.64 -7.87
CA CYS A 35 -7.09 -10.98 -7.35
C CYS A 35 -6.84 -9.84 -6.35
N PHE A 36 -5.61 -9.56 -5.92
CA PHE A 36 -5.33 -8.48 -4.96
C PHE A 36 -3.97 -7.85 -5.26
N GLY A 37 -3.93 -6.52 -5.43
CA GLY A 37 -2.81 -5.78 -6.03
C GLY A 37 -1.44 -5.97 -5.39
N ASP A 38 -0.33 -5.67 -6.06
CA ASP A 38 1.00 -5.86 -5.47
C ASP A 38 1.25 -4.90 -4.29
N SER A 39 1.13 -5.40 -3.07
CA SER A 39 1.52 -4.63 -1.87
C SER A 39 3.04 -4.68 -1.68
N GLU A 40 3.64 -3.51 -1.50
CA GLU A 40 5.10 -3.38 -1.37
C GLU A 40 5.62 -3.72 0.03
N PHE A 41 4.74 -3.85 1.02
CA PHE A 41 5.13 -4.11 2.41
C PHE A 41 4.82 -5.54 2.85
N GLN A 42 5.53 -5.99 3.89
CA GLN A 42 5.31 -7.31 4.49
C GLN A 42 4.73 -7.20 5.90
N SER A 43 5.05 -6.14 6.64
CA SER A 43 4.66 -6.00 8.05
C SER A 43 4.28 -4.56 8.37
N VAL A 44 3.12 -4.37 9.01
CA VAL A 44 2.67 -3.06 9.52
C VAL A 44 2.48 -3.13 11.02
N VAL A 45 3.07 -2.16 11.73
CA VAL A 45 2.75 -1.88 13.13
C VAL A 45 2.00 -0.57 13.20
N LEU A 46 0.83 -0.59 13.83
CA LEU A 46 -0.01 0.57 14.06
C LEU A 46 -0.03 0.91 15.55
N LEU A 47 0.46 2.09 15.90
CA LEU A 47 0.37 2.66 17.24
C LEU A 47 -0.82 3.62 17.29
N ILE A 48 -1.76 3.38 18.19
CA ILE A 48 -2.99 4.17 18.32
C ILE A 48 -3.04 4.77 19.71
N ASP A 49 -3.11 6.09 19.78
CA ASP A 49 -3.47 6.79 21.00
C ASP A 49 -4.92 6.45 21.34
N THR A 50 -5.14 5.86 22.51
CA THR A 50 -6.46 5.47 23.00
C THR A 50 -6.95 6.34 24.14
N SER A 51 -6.32 7.50 24.38
CA SER A 51 -6.63 8.39 25.50
C SER A 51 -7.93 9.16 25.30
N LYS A 52 -8.47 9.65 26.42
CA LYS A 52 -9.68 10.48 26.44
C LYS A 52 -9.60 11.69 25.48
N SER A 53 -8.42 12.27 25.28
CA SER A 53 -8.25 13.42 24.38
C SER A 53 -8.43 13.04 22.90
N MET A 54 -8.15 11.78 22.52
CA MET A 54 -8.50 11.26 21.21
C MET A 54 -10.00 11.17 21.00
N ASP A 55 -10.80 10.81 22.01
CA ASP A 55 -12.26 10.78 21.87
C ASP A 55 -12.88 12.17 21.68
N ILE A 56 -12.22 13.20 22.22
CA ILE A 56 -12.63 14.60 22.04
C ILE A 56 -12.28 15.10 20.63
N THR A 57 -11.12 14.70 20.09
CA THR A 57 -10.61 15.22 18.81
C THR A 57 -11.03 14.41 17.60
N ASP A 58 -11.19 13.09 17.75
CA ASP A 58 -11.68 12.12 16.76
C ASP A 58 -13.08 11.64 17.14
N THR A 59 -14.04 12.57 17.08
CA THR A 59 -15.42 12.38 17.58
C THR A 59 -16.16 11.25 16.88
N ARG A 60 -15.81 11.00 15.61
CA ARG A 60 -16.38 9.95 14.77
C ARG A 60 -15.63 8.63 14.89
N GLN A 61 -14.58 8.57 15.71
CA GLN A 61 -13.74 7.40 15.90
C GLN A 61 -13.17 6.86 14.57
N LEU A 62 -12.78 7.76 13.67
CA LEU A 62 -12.22 7.45 12.36
C LEU A 62 -10.94 6.63 12.48
N ARG A 63 -10.20 6.74 13.59
CA ARG A 63 -9.02 5.87 13.86
C ARG A 63 -9.36 4.39 13.78
N TRP A 64 -10.51 3.95 14.30
CA TRP A 64 -10.92 2.55 14.25
C TRP A 64 -11.37 2.14 12.86
N THR A 65 -11.99 3.05 12.12
CA THR A 65 -12.33 2.81 10.71
C THR A 65 -11.06 2.65 9.87
N SER A 66 -10.03 3.46 10.13
CA SER A 66 -8.72 3.33 9.51
C SER A 66 -8.09 1.94 9.75
N VAL A 67 -8.17 1.40 10.97
CA VAL A 67 -7.68 0.03 11.23
C VAL A 67 -8.47 -1.02 10.44
N LYS A 68 -9.80 -0.87 10.35
CA LYS A 68 -10.63 -1.78 9.54
C LYS A 68 -10.26 -1.71 8.06
N VAL A 69 -10.02 -0.51 7.53
CA VAL A 69 -9.51 -0.33 6.17
C VAL A 69 -8.21 -1.10 5.98
N LEU A 70 -7.25 -0.98 6.90
CA LEU A 70 -5.99 -1.73 6.84
C LEU A 70 -6.22 -3.24 6.81
N ILE A 71 -7.00 -3.78 7.75
CA ILE A 71 -7.29 -5.21 7.85
C ILE A 71 -7.87 -5.75 6.53
N ASN A 72 -8.78 -5.01 5.91
CA ASN A 72 -9.36 -5.39 4.63
C ASN A 72 -8.34 -5.37 3.48
N ARG A 73 -7.44 -4.38 3.47
CA ARG A 73 -6.40 -4.25 2.45
C ARG A 73 -5.32 -5.33 2.52
N LEU A 74 -5.01 -5.83 3.71
CA LEU A 74 -3.91 -6.77 3.88
C LEU A 74 -4.10 -8.05 3.07
N GLN A 75 -3.02 -8.51 2.47
CA GLN A 75 -2.93 -9.70 1.64
C GLN A 75 -2.41 -10.88 2.41
N ILE A 76 -2.53 -12.05 1.78
CA ILE A 76 -1.96 -13.29 2.28
C ILE A 76 -0.48 -13.07 2.58
N ASP A 77 -0.05 -13.63 3.71
CA ASP A 77 1.29 -13.57 4.27
C ASP A 77 1.74 -12.24 4.87
N GLN A 78 1.00 -11.15 4.69
CA GLN A 78 1.33 -9.90 5.37
C GLN A 78 1.06 -9.99 6.87
N TRP A 79 1.80 -9.20 7.64
CA TRP A 79 1.71 -9.13 9.09
C TRP A 79 1.12 -7.80 9.55
N ILE A 80 0.25 -7.89 10.56
CA ILE A 80 -0.29 -6.73 11.26
C ILE A 80 -0.08 -6.87 12.77
N CYS A 81 0.26 -5.76 13.41
CA CYS A 81 0.09 -5.58 14.84
C CYS A 81 -0.53 -4.20 15.11
N VAL A 82 -1.46 -4.14 16.04
CA VAL A 82 -2.10 -2.90 16.48
C VAL A 82 -1.92 -2.78 17.97
N MET A 83 -1.31 -1.69 18.43
CA MET A 83 -1.10 -1.41 19.85
C MET A 83 -1.81 -0.13 20.24
N GLY A 84 -2.60 -0.19 21.30
CA GLY A 84 -3.16 0.98 21.96
C GLY A 84 -2.18 1.50 23.01
N PHE A 85 -2.07 2.82 23.14
CA PHE A 85 -1.31 3.43 24.23
C PHE A 85 -2.10 4.55 24.93
N THR A 86 -2.10 4.51 26.27
CA THR A 86 -2.73 5.50 27.16
C THR A 86 -1.90 5.68 28.44
N ASP A 87 -2.16 4.86 29.46
CA ASP A 87 -1.41 4.73 30.71
C ASP A 87 -0.40 3.57 30.64
N SER A 88 -0.66 2.65 29.72
CA SER A 88 0.09 1.45 29.38
C SER A 88 0.07 1.26 27.85
N VAL A 89 0.95 0.38 27.35
CA VAL A 89 0.98 -0.01 25.93
C VAL A 89 0.49 -1.45 25.85
N LEU A 90 -0.65 -1.65 25.21
CA LEU A 90 -1.29 -2.96 25.12
C LEU A 90 -1.54 -3.35 23.66
N PRO A 91 -1.24 -4.60 23.26
CA PRO A 91 -1.62 -5.11 21.96
C PRO A 91 -3.15 -5.25 21.90
N ILE A 92 -3.76 -4.58 20.93
CA ILE A 92 -5.16 -4.79 20.53
C ILE A 92 -5.23 -5.97 19.56
N ILE A 93 -4.30 -5.98 18.61
CA ILE A 93 -4.04 -7.08 17.70
C ILE A 93 -2.60 -7.49 17.89
N GLU A 94 -2.40 -8.67 18.47
CA GLU A 94 -1.10 -9.33 18.54
C GLU A 94 -0.51 -9.50 17.14
N PRO A 95 0.83 -9.59 16.99
CA PRO A 95 1.49 -9.89 15.72
C PRO A 95 0.83 -11.08 15.00
N THR A 96 0.10 -10.79 13.91
CA THR A 96 -0.72 -11.78 13.22
C THR A 96 -0.38 -11.79 11.74
N ARG A 97 -0.05 -12.97 11.20
CA ARG A 97 0.05 -13.24 9.76
C ARG A 97 -1.34 -13.43 9.16
N ILE A 98 -1.61 -12.78 8.04
CA ILE A 98 -2.86 -12.93 7.29
C ILE A 98 -2.79 -14.21 6.45
N GLY A 99 -3.72 -15.13 6.70
CA GLY A 99 -3.84 -16.41 5.98
C GLY A 99 -4.83 -16.36 4.81
N GLY A 100 -5.43 -15.20 4.51
CA GLY A 100 -6.40 -15.04 3.43
C GLY A 100 -7.84 -15.42 3.76
N ASN A 101 -8.11 -15.92 4.97
CA ASN A 101 -9.47 -16.27 5.40
C ASN A 101 -10.28 -15.00 5.74
N ILE A 102 -11.46 -14.84 5.13
CA ILE A 102 -12.42 -13.77 5.42
C ILE A 102 -12.81 -13.76 6.90
N GLU A 103 -12.99 -14.94 7.50
CA GLU A 103 -13.33 -15.06 8.91
C GLU A 103 -12.19 -14.56 9.82
N GLN A 104 -10.93 -14.79 9.43
CA GLN A 104 -9.78 -14.24 10.16
C GLN A 104 -9.83 -12.70 10.16
N LYS A 105 -10.06 -12.08 9.00
CA LYS A 105 -10.20 -10.61 8.91
C LYS A 105 -11.37 -10.11 9.75
N ALA A 106 -12.53 -10.77 9.70
CA ALA A 106 -13.68 -10.43 10.54
C ALA A 106 -13.39 -10.59 12.05
N ASN A 107 -12.65 -11.62 12.45
CA ASN A 107 -12.18 -11.82 13.83
C ASN A 107 -11.27 -10.66 14.28
N LEU A 108 -10.35 -10.22 13.42
CA LEU A 108 -9.47 -9.08 13.69
C LEU A 108 -10.26 -7.78 13.84
N GLU A 109 -11.24 -7.53 12.97
CA GLU A 109 -12.10 -6.34 13.08
C GLU A 109 -12.93 -6.35 14.37
N ARG A 110 -13.39 -7.52 14.82
CA ARG A 110 -14.13 -7.64 16.09
C ARG A 110 -13.29 -7.27 17.31
N LYS A 111 -11.97 -7.50 17.29
CA LYS A 111 -11.05 -7.06 18.35
C LYS A 111 -10.97 -5.53 18.49
N LEU A 112 -11.38 -4.78 17.47
CA LEU A 112 -11.40 -3.32 17.49
C LEU A 112 -12.59 -2.73 18.25
N ALA A 113 -13.53 -3.55 18.72
CA ALA A 113 -14.62 -3.12 19.59
C ALA A 113 -14.09 -2.86 21.02
N ILE A 114 -13.23 -1.85 21.14
CA ILE A 114 -12.59 -1.48 22.40
C ILE A 114 -13.48 -0.48 23.13
N SER A 115 -13.65 -0.69 24.44
CA SER A 115 -14.29 0.29 25.31
C SER A 115 -13.51 1.59 25.29
N ILE A 116 -14.21 2.72 25.10
CA ILE A 116 -13.66 4.06 25.20
C ILE A 116 -12.87 4.18 26.52
N ASN A 117 -11.56 4.42 26.42
CA ASN A 117 -10.71 4.50 27.59
C ASN A 117 -10.76 5.93 28.12
N GLY A 118 -11.55 6.17 29.17
CA GLY A 118 -11.71 7.50 29.79
C GLY A 118 -10.46 8.02 30.51
N LYS A 119 -9.30 7.38 30.32
CA LYS A 119 -8.03 7.72 30.96
C LYS A 119 -7.27 8.77 30.15
N GLU A 120 -6.59 9.65 30.87
CA GLU A 120 -5.63 10.58 30.29
C GLU A 120 -4.34 9.84 29.89
N LYS A 121 -3.64 10.41 28.93
CA LYS A 121 -2.34 9.91 28.46
C LYS A 121 -1.26 10.13 29.52
N LYS A 122 -0.49 9.09 29.84
CA LYS A 122 0.64 9.20 30.78
C LYS A 122 1.87 9.79 30.10
N ASP A 123 2.59 10.66 30.81
CA ASP A 123 3.86 11.21 30.33
C ASP A 123 4.85 10.12 29.94
N GLY A 124 5.53 10.31 28.81
CA GLY A 124 6.54 9.37 28.31
C GLY A 124 5.99 8.06 27.73
N ILE A 125 4.66 7.80 27.77
CA ILE A 125 4.08 6.54 27.27
C ILE A 125 4.38 6.31 25.78
N LEU A 126 4.47 7.38 25.00
CA LEU A 126 4.80 7.31 23.58
C LEU A 126 6.20 6.71 23.36
N GLY A 127 7.17 7.02 24.22
CA GLY A 127 8.52 6.43 24.13
C GLY A 127 8.48 4.92 24.35
N GLN A 128 7.65 4.45 25.29
CA GLN A 128 7.43 3.02 25.53
C GLN A 128 6.71 2.36 24.36
N ALA A 129 5.72 3.03 23.75
CA ALA A 129 5.01 2.53 22.58
C ALA A 129 5.94 2.33 21.39
N LEU A 130 6.82 3.31 21.12
CA LEU A 130 7.83 3.22 20.07
C LEU A 130 8.85 2.10 20.33
N PHE A 131 9.25 1.89 21.60
CA PHE A 131 10.12 0.78 21.97
C PHE A 131 9.45 -0.59 21.76
N ARG A 132 8.16 -0.72 22.14
CA ARG A 132 7.36 -1.94 21.93
C ARG A 132 7.14 -2.23 20.43
N ALA A 133 6.92 -1.20 19.62
CA ALA A 133 6.85 -1.33 18.16
C ALA A 133 8.12 -1.93 17.59
N GLU A 134 9.30 -1.45 18.02
CA GLU A 134 10.59 -1.99 17.56
C GLU A 134 10.76 -3.47 17.93
N LYS A 135 10.45 -3.83 19.18
CA LYS A 135 10.49 -5.23 19.62
C LYS A 135 9.54 -6.12 18.82
N THR A 136 8.40 -5.56 18.41
CA THR A 136 7.43 -6.28 17.59
C THR A 136 7.94 -6.53 16.18
N PHE A 137 8.56 -5.53 15.54
CA PHE A 137 9.20 -5.73 14.24
C PHE A 137 10.30 -6.80 14.28
N GLN A 138 11.07 -6.88 15.37
CA GLN A 138 12.09 -7.93 15.55
C GLN A 138 11.51 -9.35 15.62
N SER A 139 10.24 -9.48 16.03
CA SER A 139 9.53 -10.77 16.06
C SER A 139 8.87 -11.14 14.72
N MET A 140 8.77 -10.19 13.79
CA MET A 140 8.18 -10.38 12.46
C MET A 140 9.27 -10.60 11.41
N PRO A 141 8.95 -11.17 10.23
CA PRO A 141 9.90 -11.28 9.14
C PRO A 141 10.47 -9.91 8.73
N SER A 142 11.80 -9.85 8.58
CA SER A 142 12.56 -8.63 8.30
C SER A 142 13.09 -8.52 6.87
N SER A 143 12.91 -9.55 6.03
CA SER A 143 13.45 -9.62 4.67
C SER A 143 12.74 -8.72 3.64
N LYS A 144 11.71 -7.98 4.05
CA LYS A 144 10.84 -7.18 3.18
C LYS A 144 10.45 -5.86 3.83
N PRO A 145 9.93 -4.88 3.05
CA PRO A 145 9.61 -3.56 3.56
C PRO A 145 8.61 -3.59 4.71
N GLN A 146 8.91 -2.85 5.78
CA GLN A 146 8.05 -2.71 6.95
C GLN A 146 7.44 -1.30 6.97
N ALA A 147 6.35 -1.11 7.69
CA ALA A 147 5.77 0.21 7.90
C ALA A 147 5.29 0.44 9.33
N LEU A 148 5.53 1.65 9.84
CA LEU A 148 5.09 2.11 11.16
C LEU A 148 4.13 3.29 10.99
N ILE A 149 2.91 3.15 11.48
CA ILE A 149 1.94 4.25 11.47
C ILE A 149 1.61 4.57 12.93
N LEU A 150 1.65 5.84 13.28
CA LEU A 150 1.27 6.37 14.58
C LEU A 150 0.08 7.31 14.43
N MET A 151 -1.03 7.00 15.08
CA MET A 151 -2.21 7.86 15.16
C MET A 151 -2.30 8.47 16.56
N THR A 152 -2.38 9.79 16.64
CA THR A 152 -2.45 10.51 17.92
C THR A 152 -3.14 11.84 17.73
N ASP A 153 -3.49 12.54 18.82
CA ASP A 153 -3.99 13.91 18.72
C ASP A 153 -2.83 14.92 18.63
N SER A 154 -3.15 16.18 18.35
CA SER A 154 -2.17 17.27 18.31
C SER A 154 -1.60 17.67 19.68
N LYS A 155 -2.16 17.16 20.78
CA LYS A 155 -1.64 17.38 22.14
C LYS A 155 -0.51 16.43 22.49
N ALA A 156 -0.24 15.45 21.64
CA ALA A 156 0.97 14.64 21.75
C ALA A 156 2.20 15.52 21.51
N GLU A 157 2.77 16.04 22.60
CA GLU A 157 4.07 16.69 22.56
C GLU A 157 5.14 15.65 22.22
N PHE A 158 5.52 15.59 20.96
CA PHE A 158 6.71 14.86 20.56
C PHE A 158 7.94 15.66 20.96
N THR A 159 8.64 15.19 21.97
CA THR A 159 9.99 15.69 22.22
C THR A 159 10.87 15.45 20.99
N ARG A 160 11.86 16.32 20.75
CA ARG A 160 12.86 16.14 19.69
C ARG A 160 13.53 14.76 19.77
N LYS A 161 13.72 14.22 20.97
CA LYS A 161 14.27 12.89 21.21
C LYS A 161 13.34 11.77 20.72
N GLN A 162 12.03 11.86 20.98
CA GLN A 162 11.04 10.90 20.47
C GLN A 162 10.90 10.98 18.95
N TRP A 163 10.95 12.17 18.37
CA TRP A 163 11.02 12.34 16.92
C TRP A 163 12.26 11.70 16.33
N ASN A 164 13.44 11.94 16.91
CA ASN A 164 14.67 11.32 16.46
C ASN A 164 14.64 9.80 16.64
N GLN A 165 14.05 9.29 17.72
CA GLN A 165 13.84 7.85 17.93
C GLN A 165 12.89 7.27 16.88
N PHE A 166 11.79 7.95 16.57
CA PHE A 166 10.87 7.56 15.51
C PHE A 166 11.57 7.52 14.15
N LEU A 167 12.32 8.57 13.79
CA LEU A 167 13.10 8.64 12.56
C LEU A 167 14.20 7.59 12.50
N LYS A 168 14.89 7.32 13.61
CA LYS A 168 15.93 6.29 13.70
C LYS A 168 15.34 4.88 13.56
N ASN A 169 14.21 4.63 14.21
CA ASN A 169 13.43 3.41 13.99
C ASN A 169 12.83 3.37 12.57
N SER A 170 12.83 4.47 11.82
CA SER A 170 12.34 4.51 10.44
C SER A 170 13.41 4.19 9.39
N SER A 171 14.67 3.95 9.78
CA SER A 171 15.72 3.59 8.82
C SER A 171 15.39 2.26 8.14
N GLY A 172 15.08 2.29 6.84
CA GLY A 172 14.69 1.12 6.07
C GLY A 172 13.20 0.75 6.10
N ARG A 173 12.32 1.63 6.63
CA ARG A 173 10.87 1.40 6.67
C ARG A 173 10.10 2.69 6.38
N LYS A 174 8.87 2.58 5.85
CA LYS A 174 8.00 3.73 5.64
C LYS A 174 7.28 4.07 6.94
N SER A 175 7.38 5.32 7.39
CA SER A 175 6.81 5.72 8.69
C SER A 175 5.98 6.98 8.62
N PHE A 176 4.84 6.96 9.30
CA PHE A 176 3.85 8.04 9.29
C PHE A 176 3.40 8.40 10.69
N VAL A 177 3.34 9.69 10.99
CA VAL A 177 2.65 10.23 12.16
C VAL A 177 1.41 10.96 11.67
N LEU A 178 0.24 10.51 12.10
CA LEU A 178 -1.06 11.08 11.77
C LEU A 178 -1.59 11.76 13.03
N THR A 179 -1.48 13.09 13.07
CA THR A 179 -2.03 13.89 14.17
C THR A 179 -3.43 14.36 13.83
N ASN A 180 -4.35 14.25 14.78
CA ASN A 180 -5.71 14.75 14.63
C ASN A 180 -5.98 15.96 15.56
N TYR A 181 -6.67 16.96 15.05
CA TYR A 181 -7.11 18.14 15.78
C TYR A 181 -8.47 18.60 15.24
N GLN A 182 -9.51 18.44 16.06
CA GLN A 182 -10.88 18.86 15.71
C GLN A 182 -11.32 18.34 14.34
N ASP A 183 -11.27 17.03 14.14
CA ASP A 183 -11.58 16.33 12.88
C ASP A 183 -10.74 16.75 11.65
N LYS A 184 -9.74 17.62 11.78
CA LYS A 184 -8.69 17.86 10.77
C LYS A 184 -7.45 17.09 11.15
N SER A 185 -6.71 16.58 10.16
CA SER A 185 -5.50 15.82 10.46
C SER A 185 -4.30 16.30 9.67
N ILE A 186 -3.11 16.12 10.25
CA ILE A 186 -1.84 16.36 9.59
C ILE A 186 -1.11 15.03 9.55
N SER A 187 -0.70 14.61 8.36
CA SER A 187 0.25 13.50 8.22
C SER A 187 1.67 14.06 8.15
N VAL A 188 2.59 13.45 8.88
CA VAL A 188 4.02 13.73 8.80
C VAL A 188 4.74 12.45 8.38
N SER A 189 5.44 12.51 7.24
CA SER A 189 6.35 11.47 6.77
C SER A 189 7.62 12.12 6.22
N ASN A 190 8.80 11.55 6.51
CA ASN A 190 10.10 12.10 6.07
C ASN A 190 10.22 13.63 6.26
N SER A 191 9.77 14.14 7.41
CA SER A 191 9.74 15.58 7.76
C SER A 191 8.83 16.48 6.89
N GLN A 192 8.05 15.91 5.96
CA GLN A 192 7.03 16.64 5.21
C GLN A 192 5.69 16.58 5.95
N LYS A 193 5.09 17.75 6.20
CA LYS A 193 3.74 17.85 6.77
C LYS A 193 2.73 18.03 5.64
N ARG A 194 1.65 17.25 5.66
CA ARG A 194 0.53 17.38 4.72
C ARG A 194 -0.79 17.50 5.49
N PRO A 195 -1.58 18.56 5.27
CA PRO A 195 -2.90 18.69 5.88
C PRO A 195 -3.92 17.82 5.14
N HIS A 196 -4.90 17.30 5.88
CA HIS A 196 -5.98 16.45 5.38
C HIS A 196 -7.30 16.81 6.05
N ASN A 197 -8.38 16.50 5.35
CA ASN A 197 -9.74 16.82 5.81
C ASN A 197 -10.15 16.07 7.08
N ASN A 198 -9.61 14.87 7.32
CA ASN A 198 -9.83 14.07 8.52
C ASN A 198 -8.81 12.91 8.62
N LEU A 199 -8.76 12.28 9.79
CA LEU A 199 -7.81 11.21 10.10
C LEU A 199 -7.90 10.00 9.15
N LEU A 200 -9.10 9.67 8.65
CA LEU A 200 -9.27 8.58 7.68
C LEU A 200 -8.62 8.96 6.34
N THR A 201 -8.83 10.18 5.84
CA THR A 201 -8.16 10.67 4.63
C THR A 201 -6.64 10.63 4.80
N ALA A 202 -6.09 11.16 5.89
CA ALA A 202 -4.65 11.09 6.16
C ALA A 202 -4.12 9.65 6.20
N PHE A 203 -4.90 8.74 6.78
CA PHE A 203 -4.56 7.33 6.81
C PHE A 203 -4.54 6.69 5.42
N LEU A 204 -5.54 7.00 4.57
CA LEU A 204 -5.61 6.51 3.20
C LEU A 204 -4.39 6.96 2.38
N TYR A 205 -3.94 8.21 2.52
CA TYR A 205 -2.67 8.64 1.91
C TYR A 205 -1.48 7.81 2.40
N ALA A 206 -1.39 7.55 3.72
CA ALA A 206 -0.31 6.77 4.28
C ALA A 206 -0.29 5.32 3.75
N VAL A 207 -1.43 4.61 3.76
CA VAL A 207 -1.46 3.21 3.31
C VAL A 207 -1.23 3.06 1.81
N ASN A 208 -1.73 3.98 0.99
CA ASN A 208 -1.47 3.96 -0.45
C ASN A 208 0.00 4.27 -0.75
N ASP A 209 0.62 5.23 -0.05
CA ASP A 209 2.06 5.49 -0.17
C ASP A 209 2.87 4.26 0.25
N ILE A 210 2.46 3.56 1.31
CA ILE A 210 3.09 2.31 1.73
C ILE A 210 3.07 1.27 0.61
N ASP A 211 1.94 1.13 -0.08
CA ASP A 211 1.74 0.23 -1.23
C ASP A 211 2.38 0.71 -2.55
N GLY A 212 3.04 1.87 -2.55
CA GLY A 212 3.72 2.45 -3.72
C GLY A 212 2.79 3.16 -4.69
N TYR A 213 1.56 3.45 -4.29
CA TYR A 213 0.64 4.27 -5.07
C TYR A 213 0.94 5.75 -4.89
N GLN A 214 0.83 6.48 -5.99
CA GLN A 214 0.94 7.92 -6.04
C GLN A 214 -0.44 8.56 -6.07
N PHE A 215 -0.59 9.71 -5.42
CA PHE A 215 -1.82 10.47 -5.50
C PHE A 215 -2.07 10.93 -6.94
N TYR A 216 -3.28 10.71 -7.44
CA TYR A 216 -3.68 11.06 -8.80
C TYR A 216 -4.65 12.24 -8.82
N ASP A 217 -5.74 12.17 -8.04
CA ASP A 217 -6.80 13.18 -8.07
C ASP A 217 -7.65 13.15 -6.80
N GLN A 218 -8.29 14.27 -6.46
CA GLN A 218 -9.24 14.40 -5.36
C GLN A 218 -10.45 15.22 -5.80
N LYS A 219 -11.65 14.65 -5.65
CA LYS A 219 -12.90 15.28 -6.10
C LYS A 219 -14.01 15.10 -5.08
N LYS A 220 -14.86 16.12 -4.94
CA LYS A 220 -16.12 16.01 -4.20
C LYS A 220 -17.22 15.57 -5.15
N ILE A 221 -17.82 14.42 -4.91
CA ILE A 221 -18.92 13.87 -5.70
C ILE A 221 -20.24 14.21 -5.01
N LEU A 222 -21.16 14.86 -5.73
CA LEU A 222 -22.47 15.28 -5.19
C LEU A 222 -23.62 14.36 -5.60
N SER A 223 -23.61 13.84 -6.83
CA SER A 223 -24.68 12.98 -7.34
C SER A 223 -24.18 12.08 -8.46
N LYS A 224 -23.88 12.66 -9.63
CA LYS A 224 -23.29 11.98 -10.78
C LYS A 224 -22.16 12.84 -11.34
N GLN A 225 -21.00 12.24 -11.53
CA GLN A 225 -19.84 12.90 -12.12
C GLN A 225 -19.12 11.97 -13.08
N HIS A 226 -18.40 12.56 -14.02
CA HIS A 226 -17.52 11.84 -14.92
C HIS A 226 -16.06 12.03 -14.51
N ILE A 227 -15.29 10.95 -14.55
CA ILE A 227 -13.84 10.95 -14.34
C ILE A 227 -13.23 10.57 -15.69
N PHE A 228 -12.33 11.40 -16.21
CA PHE A 228 -11.62 11.10 -17.45
C PHE A 228 -10.26 10.50 -17.13
N LEU A 229 -10.05 9.24 -17.51
CA LEU A 229 -8.76 8.56 -17.39
C LEU A 229 -8.07 8.56 -18.76
N TYR A 230 -6.91 9.18 -18.86
CA TYR A 230 -6.20 9.37 -20.12
C TYR A 230 -4.76 8.86 -20.12
N ASP A 231 -4.20 8.56 -18.96
CA ASP A 231 -2.80 8.18 -18.81
C ASP A 231 -2.62 6.67 -19.03
N PRO A 232 -2.05 6.23 -20.17
CA PRO A 232 -1.87 4.82 -20.48
C PRO A 232 -0.79 4.14 -19.63
N LYS A 233 0.01 4.90 -18.85
CA LYS A 233 1.04 4.35 -17.98
C LYS A 233 0.49 3.78 -16.68
N ILE A 234 -0.76 4.13 -16.33
CA ILE A 234 -1.43 3.63 -15.14
C ILE A 234 -1.61 2.12 -15.26
N GLU A 235 -0.92 1.37 -14.40
CA GLU A 235 -1.06 -0.06 -14.28
C GLU A 235 -2.18 -0.42 -13.32
N ASN A 236 -2.25 0.27 -12.19
CA ASN A 236 -3.28 0.05 -11.18
C ASN A 236 -3.86 1.38 -10.74
N LEU A 237 -5.18 1.42 -10.58
CA LEU A 237 -5.91 2.57 -10.05
C LEU A 237 -6.65 2.14 -8.79
N GLU A 238 -6.48 2.91 -7.72
CA GLU A 238 -7.21 2.77 -6.48
C GLU A 238 -8.15 3.97 -6.33
N LEU A 239 -9.45 3.73 -6.34
CA LEU A 239 -10.48 4.75 -6.08
C LEU A 239 -11.06 4.54 -4.69
N GLN A 240 -10.92 5.55 -3.83
CA GLN A 240 -11.35 5.51 -2.44
C GLN A 240 -12.35 6.60 -2.17
N PHE A 241 -13.56 6.20 -1.82
CA PHE A 241 -14.64 7.11 -1.50
C PHE A 241 -14.78 7.20 0.00
N THR A 242 -14.59 8.39 0.56
CA THR A 242 -14.75 8.66 1.99
C THR A 242 -16.02 9.46 2.24
N SER A 243 -16.65 9.22 3.39
CA SER A 243 -17.78 10.02 3.87
C SER A 243 -17.58 10.47 5.31
N SER A 244 -17.89 11.75 5.54
CA SER A 244 -17.96 12.35 6.86
C SER A 244 -19.17 11.86 7.68
N GLN A 245 -20.20 11.34 7.01
CA GLN A 245 -21.42 10.86 7.65
C GLN A 245 -21.40 9.33 7.79
N LYS A 246 -22.03 8.82 8.84
CA LYS A 246 -22.17 7.39 9.06
C LYS A 246 -23.29 6.86 8.16
N GLY A 247 -22.94 6.09 7.14
CA GLY A 247 -23.92 5.52 6.22
C GLY A 247 -23.26 4.90 5.00
N LYS A 248 -23.79 3.77 4.52
CA LYS A 248 -23.31 3.17 3.27
C LYS A 248 -23.82 4.01 2.10
N SER A 249 -22.98 4.91 1.58
CA SER A 249 -23.27 5.54 0.29
C SER A 249 -23.30 4.46 -0.80
N GLU A 250 -24.39 4.41 -1.57
CA GLU A 250 -24.47 3.50 -2.71
C GLU A 250 -23.71 4.12 -3.88
N ILE A 251 -22.41 3.83 -3.94
CA ILE A 251 -21.55 4.27 -5.03
C ILE A 251 -21.60 3.24 -6.15
N LYS A 252 -22.05 3.69 -7.33
CA LYS A 252 -22.04 2.94 -8.59
C LYS A 252 -21.00 3.55 -9.51
N ILE A 253 -20.08 2.73 -9.99
CA ILE A 253 -19.05 3.12 -10.95
C ILE A 253 -19.27 2.32 -12.23
N LYS A 254 -19.29 3.02 -13.36
CA LYS A 254 -19.18 2.42 -14.69
C LYS A 254 -17.90 2.92 -15.35
N ASP A 255 -17.11 2.00 -15.89
CA ASP A 255 -15.94 2.36 -16.68
C ASP A 255 -16.34 2.94 -18.05
N SER A 256 -15.34 3.29 -18.87
CA SER A 256 -15.55 3.83 -20.22
C SER A 256 -16.16 2.83 -21.21
N GLN A 257 -16.19 1.55 -20.88
CA GLN A 257 -16.82 0.49 -21.67
C GLN A 257 -18.24 0.17 -21.17
N GLY A 258 -18.68 0.80 -20.09
CA GLY A 258 -19.99 0.58 -19.47
C GLY A 258 -20.03 -0.56 -18.45
N ASN A 259 -18.88 -1.17 -18.12
CA ASN A 259 -18.80 -2.24 -17.13
C ASN A 259 -18.95 -1.70 -15.71
N HIS A 260 -19.64 -2.45 -14.87
CA HIS A 260 -19.78 -2.11 -13.45
C HIS A 260 -18.52 -2.48 -12.68
N ILE A 261 -17.96 -1.53 -11.94
CA ILE A 261 -16.82 -1.76 -11.05
C ILE A 261 -17.34 -1.97 -9.62
N PHE A 262 -16.92 -3.07 -9.01
CA PHE A 262 -17.31 -3.45 -7.66
C PHE A 262 -16.23 -3.08 -6.66
N PRO A 263 -16.62 -2.68 -5.43
CA PRO A 263 -15.67 -2.42 -4.36
C PRO A 263 -15.07 -3.76 -3.90
N TYR A 264 -13.79 -3.78 -3.55
CA TYR A 264 -13.20 -4.95 -2.91
C TYR A 264 -13.37 -4.92 -1.39
N PHE A 265 -13.57 -3.74 -0.77
CA PHE A 265 -14.11 -3.64 0.58
C PHE A 265 -14.99 -2.40 0.79
N LYS A 266 -15.84 -2.46 1.82
CA LYS A 266 -16.69 -1.37 2.29
C LYS A 266 -16.74 -1.33 3.82
N THR A 267 -16.51 -0.15 4.38
CA THR A 267 -16.72 0.19 5.80
C THR A 267 -17.88 1.20 5.92
N SER A 268 -18.17 1.70 7.12
CA SER A 268 -19.20 2.73 7.34
C SER A 268 -18.82 4.11 6.81
N HIS A 269 -17.52 4.39 6.56
CA HIS A 269 -17.04 5.69 6.10
C HIS A 269 -16.14 5.62 4.86
N CYS A 270 -15.83 4.42 4.36
CA CYS A 270 -14.95 4.24 3.21
C CYS A 270 -15.38 3.06 2.33
N ALA A 271 -15.40 3.27 1.01
CA ALA A 271 -15.48 2.22 0.01
C ALA A 271 -14.26 2.29 -0.91
N SER A 272 -13.62 1.16 -1.15
CA SER A 272 -12.39 1.08 -1.94
C SER A 272 -12.57 0.19 -3.14
N TYR A 273 -12.08 0.66 -4.28
CA TYR A 273 -12.16 0.01 -5.57
C TYR A 273 -10.73 -0.09 -6.10
N TRP A 274 -10.30 -1.31 -6.38
CA TRP A 274 -9.00 -1.59 -6.97
C TRP A 274 -9.24 -2.01 -8.42
N ILE A 275 -8.61 -1.32 -9.36
CA ILE A 275 -8.78 -1.53 -10.78
C ILE A 275 -7.41 -1.80 -11.41
N PRO A 276 -7.09 -3.06 -11.73
CA PRO A 276 -5.94 -3.36 -12.57
C PRO A 276 -6.24 -2.97 -14.01
N GLN A 277 -5.25 -2.39 -14.68
CA GLN A 277 -5.27 -1.98 -16.09
C GLN A 277 -6.56 -1.22 -16.46
N PRO A 278 -6.81 -0.05 -15.83
CA PRO A 278 -8.06 0.67 -15.98
C PRO A 278 -8.31 1.07 -17.45
N ALA A 279 -9.52 0.83 -17.95
CA ALA A 279 -9.92 1.27 -19.28
C ALA A 279 -9.83 2.80 -19.41
N LEU A 280 -9.20 3.29 -20.48
CA LEU A 280 -9.09 4.72 -20.75
C LEU A 280 -10.43 5.29 -21.21
N GLY A 281 -10.68 6.57 -20.94
CA GLY A 281 -11.87 7.30 -21.35
C GLY A 281 -12.72 7.82 -20.19
N TYR A 282 -13.99 8.13 -20.47
CA TYR A 282 -14.92 8.69 -19.49
C TYR A 282 -15.57 7.60 -18.64
N TRP A 283 -15.26 7.63 -17.35
CA TRP A 283 -15.90 6.81 -16.34
C TRP A 283 -17.04 7.58 -15.71
N GLN A 284 -18.13 6.90 -15.41
CA GLN A 284 -19.28 7.49 -14.71
C GLN A 284 -19.30 7.01 -13.26
N VAL A 285 -19.28 7.96 -12.33
CA VAL A 285 -19.54 7.71 -10.92
C VAL A 285 -20.91 8.27 -10.56
N SER A 286 -21.71 7.49 -9.84
CA SER A 286 -23.05 7.88 -9.42
C SER A 286 -23.30 7.46 -7.97
N LEU A 287 -23.97 8.33 -7.22
CA LEU A 287 -24.35 8.13 -5.83
C LEU A 287 -25.86 7.89 -5.76
N GLY A 288 -26.27 6.80 -5.10
CA GLY A 288 -27.68 6.49 -4.89
C GLY A 288 -28.36 7.36 -3.82
N ASN A 289 -27.59 8.06 -3.01
CA ASN A 289 -28.05 8.86 -1.87
C ASN A 289 -27.42 10.26 -1.87
N HIS A 290 -28.13 11.27 -1.34
CA HIS A 290 -27.75 12.69 -1.31
C HIS A 290 -26.56 13.04 -0.41
N ASN A 291 -25.72 12.07 -0.05
CA ASN A 291 -24.56 12.29 0.78
C ASN A 291 -23.39 12.73 -0.09
N GLN A 292 -22.83 13.89 0.22
CA GLN A 292 -21.56 14.33 -0.36
C GLN A 292 -20.46 13.34 0.06
N VAL A 293 -19.79 12.74 -0.93
CA VAL A 293 -18.62 11.88 -0.71
C VAL A 293 -17.39 12.51 -1.34
N GLU A 294 -16.25 12.26 -0.73
CA GLU A 294 -14.94 12.65 -1.27
C GLU A 294 -14.32 11.43 -1.96
N LEU A 295 -13.92 11.61 -3.21
CA LEU A 295 -13.12 10.65 -3.96
C LEU A 295 -11.65 11.01 -3.80
N LEU A 296 -10.84 10.03 -3.43
CA LEU A 296 -9.39 10.04 -3.49
C LEU A 296 -8.97 8.98 -4.53
N ALA A 297 -8.31 9.40 -5.58
CA ALA A 297 -7.77 8.52 -6.61
C ALA A 297 -6.25 8.40 -6.45
N PHE A 298 -5.75 7.18 -6.48
CA PHE A 298 -4.32 6.88 -6.44
C PHE A 298 -3.95 5.97 -7.61
N LYS A 299 -2.80 6.20 -8.23
CA LYS A 299 -2.28 5.40 -9.34
C LYS A 299 -0.98 4.72 -8.99
N LYS A 300 -0.77 3.53 -9.54
CA LYS A 300 0.54 2.89 -9.65
C LYS A 300 0.85 2.75 -11.12
N GLU A 301 1.97 3.30 -11.56
CA GLU A 301 2.41 3.19 -12.95
C GLU A 301 3.17 1.90 -13.15
N LYS A 302 3.17 1.41 -14.39
CA LYS A 302 4.03 0.28 -14.76
C LYS A 302 5.47 0.63 -14.37
N PRO A 303 6.20 -0.27 -13.69
CA PRO A 303 7.63 -0.05 -13.47
C PRO A 303 8.27 0.20 -14.83
N ASN A 304 9.03 1.29 -14.94
CA ASN A 304 9.71 1.62 -16.19
C ASN A 304 10.68 0.47 -16.49
N MET A 305 10.30 -0.39 -17.45
CA MET A 305 11.10 -1.54 -17.86
C MET A 305 12.23 -1.13 -18.82
N SER A 306 12.46 0.17 -19.01
CA SER A 306 13.65 0.63 -19.73
C SER A 306 14.89 0.18 -18.95
N ILE A 307 15.82 -0.47 -19.66
CA ILE A 307 17.13 -0.88 -19.14
C ILE A 307 18.04 0.36 -18.99
N GLY A 308 17.47 1.55 -18.86
CA GLY A 308 18.14 2.81 -19.17
C GLY A 308 18.64 2.88 -20.61
N HIS A 309 19.16 4.04 -20.96
CA HIS A 309 19.91 4.22 -22.20
C HIS A 309 21.39 4.38 -21.83
N LEU A 310 22.27 3.82 -22.67
CA LEU A 310 23.71 3.98 -22.51
C LEU A 310 24.07 5.39 -22.98
N GLU A 311 24.51 6.24 -22.05
CA GLU A 311 25.12 7.51 -22.38
C GLU A 311 26.63 7.30 -22.52
N PHE A 312 27.15 7.75 -23.65
CA PHE A 312 28.59 7.85 -23.89
C PHE A 312 29.01 9.27 -23.56
N GLU A 313 29.96 9.43 -22.65
CA GLU A 313 30.62 10.72 -22.54
C GLU A 313 31.36 11.01 -23.85
N PRO A 314 31.18 12.20 -24.46
CA PRO A 314 31.89 12.55 -25.67
C PRO A 314 33.41 12.57 -25.37
N PRO A 315 34.25 12.01 -26.26
CA PRO A 315 35.69 12.03 -26.05
C PRO A 315 36.21 13.47 -26.00
N PRO A 316 37.34 13.72 -25.30
CA PRO A 316 37.93 15.05 -25.22
C PRO A 316 38.22 15.60 -26.63
N LEU A 317 38.03 16.92 -26.80
CA LEU A 317 38.09 17.64 -28.08
C LEU A 317 39.49 17.66 -28.76
N SER A 318 40.53 17.11 -28.13
CA SER A 318 41.86 16.95 -28.71
C SER A 318 42.34 15.50 -28.61
N TYR A 319 42.79 14.95 -29.75
CA TYR A 319 43.24 13.57 -29.88
C TYR A 319 44.65 13.50 -30.48
N GLU A 320 45.52 12.69 -29.87
CA GLU A 320 46.82 12.29 -30.44
C GLU A 320 46.71 10.86 -30.99
N PRO A 321 47.16 10.60 -32.24
CA PRO A 321 47.13 9.26 -32.82
C PRO A 321 47.91 8.24 -31.98
N GLY A 322 47.26 7.14 -31.58
CA GLY A 322 47.89 6.00 -30.90
C GLY A 322 47.67 5.92 -29.38
N ARG A 323 46.88 6.82 -28.78
CA ARG A 323 46.56 6.81 -27.35
C ARG A 323 45.33 5.93 -27.05
N GLU A 324 45.39 5.10 -26.00
CA GLU A 324 44.21 4.39 -25.48
C GLU A 324 43.18 5.42 -24.96
N ILE A 325 41.90 5.26 -25.34
CA ILE A 325 40.80 6.09 -24.85
C ILE A 325 39.99 5.26 -23.86
N ASP A 326 39.81 5.79 -22.65
CA ASP A 326 38.88 5.23 -21.67
C ASP A 326 37.45 5.65 -22.05
N LEU A 327 36.63 4.70 -22.47
CA LEU A 327 35.20 4.91 -22.70
C LEU A 327 34.46 4.79 -21.38
N GLN A 328 33.95 5.91 -20.87
CA GLN A 328 33.00 5.87 -19.76
C GLN A 328 31.58 5.70 -20.32
N ILE A 329 31.03 4.52 -20.10
CA ILE A 329 29.64 4.21 -20.42
C ILE A 329 28.83 4.34 -19.13
N ARG A 330 27.84 5.23 -19.13
CA ARG A 330 26.93 5.40 -18.01
C ARG A 330 25.54 4.89 -18.39
N LEU A 331 24.96 4.08 -17.51
CA LEU A 331 23.56 3.68 -17.64
C LEU A 331 22.70 4.78 -17.01
N ALA A 332 22.07 5.62 -17.85
CA ALA A 332 21.19 6.68 -17.37
C ALA A 332 19.76 6.13 -17.21
N GLU A 333 19.20 6.30 -16.00
CA GLU A 333 17.84 5.95 -15.59
C GLU A 333 17.44 4.46 -15.70
N GLY A 334 17.24 3.77 -14.58
CA GLY A 334 16.71 2.39 -14.56
C GLY A 334 16.75 1.78 -13.16
N LYS A 335 15.96 0.73 -12.90
CA LYS A 335 15.89 0.05 -11.58
C LYS A 335 17.19 -0.67 -11.19
N TYR A 336 18.09 -0.89 -12.16
CA TYR A 336 19.39 -1.52 -11.99
C TYR A 336 20.49 -0.58 -12.48
N SER A 337 20.69 0.54 -11.80
CA SER A 337 21.82 1.44 -12.07
C SER A 337 23.12 0.81 -11.53
N PHE A 338 23.92 0.18 -12.39
CA PHE A 338 25.33 -0.09 -12.09
C PHE A 338 26.15 1.14 -12.49
N ASN A 339 26.87 1.72 -11.53
CA ASN A 339 27.79 2.82 -11.80
C ASN A 339 29.11 2.22 -12.30
N GLN A 340 29.36 2.39 -13.60
CA GLN A 340 30.61 2.08 -14.33
C GLN A 340 30.84 0.61 -14.73
N ILE A 341 30.89 0.41 -16.04
CA ILE A 341 31.57 -0.72 -16.69
C ILE A 341 32.80 -0.12 -17.37
N TYR A 342 34.00 -0.55 -16.97
CA TYR A 342 35.25 -0.15 -17.64
C TYR A 342 35.53 -1.10 -18.80
N GLY A 343 35.78 -0.56 -20.00
CA GLY A 343 36.19 -1.33 -21.17
C GLY A 343 37.30 -0.61 -21.95
N ARG A 344 38.29 -1.37 -22.46
CA ARG A 344 39.34 -0.85 -23.35
C ARG A 344 38.93 -1.05 -24.80
N ALA A 345 38.98 0.00 -25.62
CA ALA A 345 38.82 -0.08 -27.06
C ALA A 345 40.16 0.25 -27.76
N LEU A 346 40.70 -0.71 -28.50
CA LEU A 346 41.84 -0.50 -29.40
C LEU A 346 41.30 -0.09 -30.78
N TRP A 347 41.45 1.17 -31.14
CA TRP A 347 41.20 1.62 -32.51
C TRP A 347 42.42 1.29 -33.38
N ARG A 348 42.29 0.29 -34.25
CA ARG A 348 43.17 0.17 -35.42
C ARG A 348 42.58 1.05 -36.52
N GLY A 349 43.40 1.95 -37.06
CA GLY A 349 43.04 2.69 -38.27
C GLY A 349 42.65 1.70 -39.37
N VAL A 350 41.45 1.88 -39.90
CA VAL A 350 41.10 1.34 -41.21
C VAL A 350 41.59 2.41 -42.20
N GLU A 351 42.43 1.98 -43.15
CA GLU A 351 43.16 2.81 -44.12
C GLU A 351 42.33 3.90 -44.80
#